data_AF-W7TV84-F1
#
_entry.id   AF-W7TV84-F1
#
_cell.length_a   1.000
_cell.length_b   1.000
_cell.length_c   1.000
_cell.angle_alpha   90.00
_cell.angle_beta   90.00
_cell.angle_gamma   90.00
#
_symmetry.space_group_name_H-M   'P 1'
#
loop_
_entity.id
_entity.type
_entity.pdbx_description
1 polymer ?
#
loop_
_entity_poly.entity_id
_entity_poly.type
_entity_poly.pdbx_seq_one_letter_code
_entity_poly.pdbx_strand_id
1 'polypeptide(L)'
;MWRRLRYDDSTAALALLSAERGRGLAADEATLGKQDEVLLGEDGGEGGAEGEVVGRTYWWQDKYRPRKPRYFNRVKTGWDWNMYNRTHYDHDNPPPKTVQGYKFNVFYPDLIDKTKAPTFFMERCDNPEFTIIRFHAGPPYEDVAFKILNKEWEKSHKRGFKCLFERGILSLYFNFKRARYRR
;
A
#
# COMPACT_ATOMS: atom_id res chain seq x y z
N MET A 1 31.15 -16.88 -23.97
CA MET A 1 30.72 -15.47 -23.81
C MET A 1 29.40 -15.47 -23.05
N TRP A 2 29.43 -15.43 -21.71
CA TRP A 2 28.22 -15.62 -20.88
C TRP A 2 27.76 -14.26 -20.32
N ARG A 3 26.78 -13.61 -20.99
CA ARG A 3 26.00 -12.53 -20.37
C ARG A 3 25.04 -13.15 -19.37
N ARG A 4 25.44 -13.22 -18.11
CA ARG A 4 24.51 -13.43 -17.00
C ARG A 4 23.73 -12.13 -16.83
N LEU A 5 22.56 -12.03 -17.46
CA LEU A 5 21.53 -11.06 -17.09
C LEU A 5 21.20 -11.34 -15.62
N ARG A 6 21.78 -10.56 -14.71
CA ARG A 6 21.24 -10.46 -13.37
C ARG A 6 19.89 -9.77 -13.53
N TYR A 7 18.82 -10.53 -13.41
CA TYR A 7 17.48 -9.99 -13.28
C TYR A 7 17.47 -9.24 -11.95
N ASP A 8 17.59 -7.92 -12.01
CA ASP A 8 17.62 -7.09 -10.81
C ASP A 8 16.17 -6.91 -10.34
N ASP A 9 15.70 -7.80 -9.47
CA ASP A 9 14.32 -7.83 -8.95
C ASP A 9 13.85 -6.48 -8.40
N SER A 10 14.80 -5.64 -7.95
CA SER A 10 14.58 -4.26 -7.53
C SER A 10 13.97 -3.39 -8.65
N THR A 11 14.48 -3.52 -9.89
CA THR A 11 13.97 -2.80 -11.07
C THR A 11 12.59 -3.30 -11.48
N ALA A 12 12.30 -4.59 -11.32
CA ALA A 12 10.99 -5.15 -11.61
C ALA A 12 9.93 -4.66 -10.61
N ALA A 13 10.27 -4.57 -9.33
CA ALA A 13 9.40 -3.98 -8.31
C ALA A 13 9.16 -2.48 -8.55
N LEU A 14 10.19 -1.73 -8.95
CA LEU A 14 10.07 -0.33 -9.35
C LEU A 14 9.23 -0.15 -10.62
N ALA A 15 9.40 -1.04 -11.61
CA ALA A 15 8.61 -1.03 -12.84
C ALA A 15 7.16 -1.40 -12.58
N LEU A 16 6.87 -2.35 -11.68
CA LEU A 16 5.51 -2.65 -11.24
C LEU A 16 4.91 -1.52 -10.42
N LEU A 17 5.67 -0.85 -9.54
CA LEU A 17 5.21 0.34 -8.85
C LEU A 17 4.88 1.46 -9.83
N SER A 18 5.74 1.69 -10.84
CA SER A 18 5.51 2.66 -11.91
C SER A 18 4.29 2.28 -12.77
N ALA A 19 4.15 1.01 -13.15
CA ALA A 19 3.02 0.50 -13.90
C ALA A 19 1.71 0.54 -13.11
N GLU A 20 1.73 0.24 -11.81
CA GLU A 20 0.58 0.36 -10.91
C GLU A 20 0.24 1.83 -10.60
N ARG A 21 1.24 2.72 -10.62
CA ARG A 21 1.03 4.18 -10.56
C ARG A 21 0.46 4.72 -11.88
N GLY A 22 0.85 4.10 -13.01
CA GLY A 22 0.39 4.43 -14.36
C GLY A 22 -0.94 3.79 -14.76
N ARG A 23 -1.37 2.69 -14.13
CA ARG A 23 -2.76 2.22 -14.18
C ARG A 23 -3.61 3.30 -13.54
N GLY A 24 -4.29 4.09 -14.36
CA GLY A 24 -5.18 5.17 -13.92
C GLY A 24 -6.05 4.74 -12.74
N LEU A 25 -6.30 5.68 -11.84
CA LEU A 25 -7.25 5.48 -10.76
C LEU A 25 -8.64 5.27 -11.37
N ALA A 26 -9.27 4.14 -11.07
CA ALA A 26 -10.69 3.97 -11.39
C ALA A 26 -11.50 4.97 -10.55
N ALA A 27 -12.67 5.40 -11.03
CA ALA A 27 -13.49 6.43 -10.36
C ALA A 27 -13.94 6.04 -8.93
N ASP A 28 -13.82 4.77 -8.59
CA ASP A 28 -14.15 4.14 -7.31
C ASP A 28 -12.92 3.91 -6.40
N GLU A 29 -11.70 4.26 -6.83
CA GLU A 29 -10.47 4.02 -6.07
C GLU A 29 -9.74 5.32 -5.65
N ALA A 30 -9.38 5.43 -4.37
CA ALA A 30 -8.58 6.52 -3.83
C ALA A 30 -7.23 6.00 -3.30
N THR A 31 -6.15 6.77 -3.47
CA THR A 31 -4.82 6.41 -2.91
C THR A 31 -4.77 6.64 -1.41
N LEU A 32 -4.30 5.66 -0.65
CA LEU A 32 -4.09 5.77 0.80
C LEU A 32 -2.60 6.00 1.09
N GLY A 33 -2.30 7.20 1.59
CA GLY A 33 -0.94 7.64 1.90
C GLY A 33 -0.24 8.23 0.68
N LYS A 34 -0.14 9.57 0.63
CA LYS A 34 0.90 10.24 -0.15
C LYS A 34 2.20 9.92 0.57
N GLN A 35 3.12 9.20 -0.07
CA GLN A 35 4.50 9.32 0.35
C GLN A 35 4.94 10.73 -0.05
N ASP A 36 5.47 11.48 0.92
CA ASP A 36 6.20 12.72 0.68
C ASP A 36 7.19 12.44 -0.45
N GLU A 37 6.94 13.06 -1.60
CA GLU A 37 7.91 13.07 -2.68
C GLU A 37 9.12 13.83 -2.16
N VAL A 38 10.19 13.10 -1.83
CA VAL A 38 11.53 13.71 -1.84
C VAL A 38 11.81 14.03 -3.29
N LEU A 39 11.32 15.18 -3.73
CA LEU A 39 11.71 15.84 -4.96
C LEU A 39 13.19 16.15 -4.80
N LEU A 40 14.04 15.37 -5.48
CA LEU A 40 15.37 15.81 -5.84
C LEU A 40 15.18 16.96 -6.83
N GLY A 41 15.01 18.17 -6.30
CA GLY A 41 14.96 19.39 -7.08
C GLY A 41 16.37 19.79 -7.50
N GLU A 42 16.68 19.62 -8.78
CA GLU A 42 17.69 20.43 -9.46
C GLU A 42 17.04 21.79 -9.79
N ASP A 43 17.46 22.86 -9.11
CA ASP A 43 18.10 24.05 -9.73
C ASP A 43 18.16 25.27 -8.78
N GLY A 44 19.36 25.84 -8.67
CA GLY A 44 19.65 27.28 -8.66
C GLY A 44 19.25 28.14 -7.46
N GLY A 45 20.20 28.43 -6.56
CA GLY A 45 20.11 29.54 -5.61
C GLY A 45 21.42 29.78 -4.85
N GLU A 46 22.17 30.80 -5.25
CA GLU A 46 23.35 31.32 -4.54
C GLU A 46 22.98 31.87 -3.15
N GLY A 47 23.83 31.60 -2.15
CA GLY A 47 23.93 32.42 -0.93
C GLY A 47 23.96 31.65 0.39
N GLY A 48 25.09 31.75 1.10
CA GLY A 48 25.16 31.56 2.56
C GLY A 48 25.99 30.35 3.02
N ALA A 49 27.22 30.62 3.43
CA ALA A 49 28.16 29.64 3.96
C ALA A 49 27.91 29.34 5.43
N GLU A 50 27.51 28.11 5.77
CA GLU A 50 27.87 27.49 7.04
C GLU A 50 27.93 25.96 6.86
N GLY A 51 29.11 25.41 7.14
CA GLY A 51 29.49 24.05 6.77
C GLY A 51 28.85 22.99 7.66
N GLU A 52 27.95 22.19 7.08
CA GLU A 52 27.76 20.81 7.49
C GLU A 52 28.49 19.89 6.52
N VAL A 53 29.36 19.06 7.09
CA VAL A 53 30.17 18.07 6.41
C VAL A 53 29.23 17.14 5.63
N VAL A 54 29.11 17.34 4.32
CA VAL A 54 28.53 16.36 3.39
C VAL A 54 29.48 15.17 3.37
N GLY A 55 29.36 14.33 4.40
CA GLY A 55 30.12 13.12 4.54
C GLY A 55 29.87 12.27 3.31
N ARG A 56 30.95 11.94 2.59
CA ARG A 56 30.96 10.91 1.54
C ARG A 56 30.25 9.70 2.13
N THR A 57 28.97 9.54 1.82
CA THR A 57 28.16 8.47 2.38
C THR A 57 28.61 7.24 1.63
N TYR A 58 29.57 6.54 2.21
CA TYR A 58 30.10 5.34 1.61
C TYR A 58 28.94 4.35 1.45
N TRP A 59 28.81 3.78 0.25
CA TRP A 59 27.76 2.81 -0.11
C TRP A 59 27.58 1.65 0.90
N TRP A 60 28.59 1.36 1.72
CA TRP A 60 28.58 0.32 2.75
C TRP A 60 27.92 0.73 4.09
N GLN A 61 27.76 2.02 4.39
CA GLN A 61 27.11 2.49 5.63
C GLN A 61 25.59 2.27 5.63
N ASP A 62 24.99 2.15 4.45
CA ASP A 62 23.55 1.98 4.25
C ASP A 62 23.09 0.50 4.29
N LYS A 63 24.02 -0.41 4.58
CA LYS A 63 23.81 -1.87 4.50
C LYS A 63 22.93 -2.44 5.62
N TYR A 64 22.75 -1.70 6.72
CA TYR A 64 22.01 -2.16 7.90
C TYR A 64 21.06 -1.12 8.51
N ARG A 65 20.79 -0.02 7.82
CA ARG A 65 19.77 0.93 8.29
C ARG A 65 18.38 0.30 8.10
N PRO A 66 17.53 0.21 9.14
CA PRO A 66 16.14 -0.19 8.99
C PRO A 66 15.48 0.67 7.92
N ARG A 67 14.90 0.04 6.89
CA ARG A 67 14.27 0.75 5.78
C ARG A 67 12.77 0.71 5.94
N LYS A 68 12.11 1.84 5.68
CA LYS A 68 10.66 1.85 5.51
C LYS A 68 10.32 1.23 4.16
N PRO A 69 9.51 0.16 4.12
CA PRO A 69 9.13 -0.45 2.85
C PRO A 69 8.27 0.52 2.04
N ARG A 70 8.39 0.43 0.72
CA ARG A 70 7.55 1.22 -0.18
C ARG A 70 6.18 0.55 -0.24
N TYR A 71 5.11 1.34 -0.34
CA TYR A 71 3.76 0.78 -0.46
C TYR A 71 2.94 1.59 -1.46
N PHE A 72 1.96 0.93 -2.06
CA PHE A 72 0.97 1.54 -2.92
C PHE A 72 -0.40 0.98 -2.55
N ASN A 73 -1.09 1.73 -1.70
CA ASN A 73 -2.36 1.31 -1.13
C ASN A 73 -3.51 2.04 -1.82
N ARG A 74 -4.56 1.31 -2.17
CA ARG A 74 -5.80 1.86 -2.71
C ARG A 74 -6.98 1.50 -1.82
N VAL A 75 -7.80 2.49 -1.52
CA VAL A 75 -9.11 2.32 -0.89
C VAL A 75 -10.14 2.16 -1.98
N LYS A 76 -10.85 1.04 -1.97
CA LYS A 76 -12.00 0.84 -2.84
C LYS A 76 -13.22 1.46 -2.17
N THR A 77 -13.75 2.49 -2.78
CA THR A 77 -14.97 3.19 -2.39
C THR A 77 -16.10 2.83 -3.33
N GLY A 78 -17.34 3.00 -2.93
CA GLY A 78 -18.46 2.81 -3.84
C GLY A 78 -19.79 3.10 -3.19
N TRP A 79 -20.83 3.10 -3.99
CA TRP A 79 -22.20 3.32 -3.52
C TRP A 79 -22.77 2.02 -2.98
N ASP A 80 -23.44 2.12 -1.83
CA ASP A 80 -24.23 1.02 -1.30
C ASP A 80 -25.71 1.34 -1.43
N TRP A 81 -26.36 0.75 -2.44
CA TRP A 81 -27.79 0.90 -2.69
C TRP A 81 -28.61 0.02 -1.76
N ASN A 82 -28.60 0.35 -0.47
CA ASN A 82 -29.50 -0.26 0.50
C ASN A 82 -30.96 0.24 0.31
N MET A 83 -31.93 -0.39 0.97
CA MET A 83 -33.35 -0.03 0.81
C MET A 83 -33.63 1.44 1.18
N TYR A 84 -32.94 1.98 2.18
CA TYR A 84 -33.05 3.38 2.59
C TYR A 84 -32.47 4.34 1.53
N ASN A 85 -31.30 4.03 0.99
CA ASN A 85 -30.63 4.85 -0.01
C ASN A 85 -31.40 4.85 -1.32
N ARG A 86 -32.04 3.72 -1.68
CA ARG A 86 -32.91 3.61 -2.86
C ARG A 86 -34.12 4.53 -2.82
N THR A 87 -34.55 5.01 -1.66
CA THR A 87 -35.72 5.91 -1.55
C THR A 87 -35.34 7.38 -1.39
N HIS A 88 -34.05 7.69 -1.12
CA HIS A 88 -33.58 9.04 -0.84
C HIS A 88 -32.55 9.56 -1.83
N TYR A 89 -31.97 8.69 -2.66
CA TYR A 89 -30.94 9.04 -3.63
C TYR A 89 -31.33 8.50 -5.01
N ASP A 90 -31.00 9.27 -6.03
CA ASP A 90 -31.25 8.96 -7.44
C ASP A 90 -29.93 8.81 -8.19
N HIS A 91 -30.00 8.49 -9.49
CA HIS A 91 -28.81 8.35 -10.34
C HIS A 91 -28.01 9.65 -10.47
N ASP A 92 -28.69 10.80 -10.48
CA ASP A 92 -28.08 12.12 -10.61
C ASP A 92 -27.55 12.66 -9.27
N ASN A 93 -28.08 12.16 -8.15
CA ASN A 93 -27.61 12.48 -6.80
C ASN A 93 -27.36 11.18 -6.01
N PRO A 94 -26.25 10.47 -6.29
CA PRO A 94 -25.98 9.18 -5.68
C PRO A 94 -25.65 9.33 -4.18
N PRO A 95 -25.84 8.26 -3.39
CA PRO A 95 -25.52 8.29 -1.97
C PRO A 95 -24.03 8.56 -1.73
N PRO A 96 -23.65 9.04 -0.52
CA PRO A 96 -22.25 9.19 -0.16
C PRO A 96 -21.46 7.89 -0.36
N LYS A 97 -20.28 8.00 -0.97
CA LYS A 97 -19.40 6.84 -1.22
C LYS A 97 -18.95 6.25 0.12
N THR A 98 -19.19 4.96 0.29
CA THR A 98 -18.73 4.19 1.45
C THR A 98 -17.53 3.35 1.06
N VAL A 99 -16.61 3.10 1.98
CA VAL A 99 -15.48 2.19 1.74
C VAL A 99 -16.00 0.75 1.63
N GLN A 100 -15.73 0.11 0.50
CA GLN A 100 -16.11 -1.26 0.19
C GLN A 100 -14.98 -2.25 0.39
N GLY A 101 -13.71 -1.81 0.39
CA GLY A 101 -12.56 -2.70 0.55
C GLY A 101 -11.24 -1.96 0.47
N TYR A 102 -10.16 -2.71 0.62
CA TYR A 102 -8.79 -2.20 0.55
C TYR A 102 -7.93 -3.08 -0.35
N LYS A 103 -6.98 -2.45 -1.03
CA LYS A 103 -5.93 -3.09 -1.79
C LYS A 103 -4.58 -2.58 -1.28
N PHE A 104 -3.87 -3.42 -0.57
CA PHE A 104 -2.52 -3.16 -0.10
C PHE A 104 -1.52 -3.80 -1.06
N ASN A 105 -0.58 -3.00 -1.55
CA ASN A 105 0.62 -3.50 -2.21
C ASN A 105 1.82 -2.97 -1.44
N VAL A 106 2.51 -3.86 -0.73
CA VAL A 106 3.71 -3.49 0.04
C VAL A 106 4.92 -4.14 -0.60
N PHE A 107 5.94 -3.33 -0.88
CA PHE A 107 7.12 -3.69 -1.64
C PHE A 107 8.31 -3.91 -0.70
N TYR A 108 8.87 -5.11 -0.78
CA TYR A 108 10.01 -5.64 -0.04
C TYR A 108 11.06 -6.24 -1.01
N PRO A 109 11.63 -5.47 -1.96
CA PRO A 109 12.60 -5.99 -2.94
C PRO A 109 13.91 -6.48 -2.31
N ASP A 110 14.35 -5.86 -1.21
CA ASP A 110 15.65 -6.10 -0.57
C ASP A 110 15.57 -7.05 0.63
N LEU A 111 14.54 -7.89 0.70
CA LEU A 111 14.38 -8.84 1.79
C LEU A 111 15.53 -9.86 1.76
N ILE A 112 16.24 -10.02 2.89
CA ILE A 112 17.39 -10.94 2.99
C ILE A 112 16.96 -12.38 2.72
N ASP A 113 15.83 -12.78 3.32
CA ASP A 113 15.25 -14.10 3.14
C ASP A 113 13.93 -13.99 2.36
N LYS A 114 14.02 -14.11 1.03
CA LYS A 114 12.85 -14.09 0.14
C LYS A 114 11.93 -15.31 0.29
N THR A 115 12.34 -16.34 1.04
CA THR A 115 11.53 -17.55 1.27
C THR A 115 10.48 -17.32 2.36
N LYS A 116 10.74 -16.38 3.28
CA LYS A 116 9.83 -16.03 4.36
C LYS A 116 8.88 -14.94 3.89
N ALA A 117 7.59 -15.27 3.85
CA ALA A 117 6.55 -14.32 3.51
C ALA A 117 6.30 -13.35 4.69
N PRO A 118 6.13 -12.04 4.42
CA PRO A 118 5.67 -11.09 5.42
C PRO A 118 4.31 -11.50 5.99
N THR A 119 4.15 -11.31 7.30
CA THR A 119 2.91 -11.57 8.02
C THR A 119 2.18 -10.27 8.34
N PHE A 120 0.90 -10.36 8.67
CA PHE A 120 0.13 -9.21 9.10
C PHE A 120 -0.73 -9.54 10.33
N PHE A 121 -0.94 -8.53 11.17
CA PHE A 121 -1.72 -8.63 12.40
C PHE A 121 -2.74 -7.49 12.47
N MET A 122 -3.84 -7.73 13.16
CA MET A 122 -4.87 -6.73 13.42
C MET A 122 -4.83 -6.33 14.88
N GLU A 123 -4.68 -5.04 15.13
CA GLU A 123 -4.65 -4.44 16.46
C GLU A 123 -5.86 -3.53 16.64
N ARG A 124 -6.41 -3.53 17.86
CA ARG A 124 -7.52 -2.64 18.21
C ARG A 124 -7.02 -1.20 18.26
N CYS A 125 -7.82 -0.28 17.70
CA CYS A 125 -7.59 1.15 17.79
C CYS A 125 -8.49 1.74 18.89
N ASP A 126 -8.21 2.98 19.30
CA ASP A 126 -9.01 3.70 20.30
C ASP A 126 -10.48 3.84 19.89
N ASN A 127 -10.74 4.00 18.59
CA ASN A 127 -12.09 4.04 18.05
C ASN A 127 -12.52 2.63 17.57
N PRO A 128 -13.63 2.06 18.09
CA PRO A 128 -14.11 0.72 17.72
C PRO A 128 -14.48 0.56 16.23
N GLU A 129 -14.75 1.65 15.52
CA GLU A 129 -15.04 1.63 14.08
C GLU A 129 -13.79 1.35 13.22
N PHE A 130 -12.60 1.49 13.80
CA PHE A 130 -11.34 1.33 13.09
C PHE A 130 -10.44 0.29 13.77
N THR A 131 -9.64 -0.37 12.96
CA THR A 131 -8.63 -1.35 13.36
C THR A 131 -7.32 -0.98 12.68
N ILE A 132 -6.20 -1.25 13.32
CA ILE A 132 -4.88 -1.05 12.73
C ILE A 132 -4.40 -2.39 12.17
N ILE A 133 -4.05 -2.43 10.89
CA ILE A 133 -3.38 -3.57 10.27
C ILE A 133 -1.88 -3.30 10.24
N ARG A 134 -1.08 -4.17 10.89
CA ARG A 134 0.39 -4.07 10.92
C ARG A 134 1.01 -5.19 10.10
N PHE A 135 1.89 -4.83 9.19
CA PHE A 135 2.66 -5.73 8.34
C PHE A 135 4.08 -5.89 8.88
N HIS A 136 4.50 -7.13 9.06
CA HIS A 136 5.83 -7.50 9.54
C HIS A 136 6.53 -8.36 8.49
N ALA A 137 7.63 -7.85 7.93
CA ALA A 137 8.43 -8.58 6.92
C ALA A 137 9.74 -9.16 7.50
N GLY A 138 10.23 -8.61 8.62
CA GLY A 138 11.54 -8.92 9.18
C GLY A 138 12.68 -8.07 8.61
N PRO A 139 13.92 -8.26 9.09
CA PRO A 139 15.08 -7.44 8.69
C PRO A 139 15.33 -7.49 7.17
N PRO A 140 15.66 -6.37 6.51
CA PRO A 140 16.02 -5.04 7.04
C PRO A 140 14.84 -4.04 7.12
N TYR A 141 13.60 -4.50 6.96
CA TYR A 141 12.45 -3.60 6.89
C TYR A 141 11.82 -3.37 8.27
N GLU A 142 11.37 -2.14 8.50
CA GLU A 142 10.53 -1.80 9.64
C GLU A 142 9.08 -2.24 9.40
N ASP A 143 8.37 -2.50 10.49
CA ASP A 143 6.95 -2.80 10.46
C ASP A 143 6.15 -1.57 10.01
N VAL A 144 5.14 -1.81 9.17
CA VAL A 144 4.26 -0.74 8.69
C VAL A 144 2.84 -1.00 9.11
N ALA A 145 2.18 0.03 9.62
CA ALA A 145 0.82 -0.04 10.11
C ALA A 145 -0.10 0.91 9.34
N PHE A 146 -1.33 0.46 9.06
CA PHE A 146 -2.36 1.28 8.42
C PHE A 146 -3.66 1.21 9.21
N LYS A 147 -4.35 2.34 9.33
CA LYS A 147 -5.68 2.41 9.93
C LYS A 147 -6.73 2.03 8.87
N ILE A 148 -7.54 1.02 9.17
CA ILE A 148 -8.61 0.50 8.31
C ILE A 148 -9.95 0.46 9.07
N LEU A 149 -11.06 0.36 8.34
CA LEU A 149 -12.36 0.12 8.97
C LEU A 149 -12.45 -1.29 9.56
N ASN A 150 -13.03 -1.37 10.76
CA ASN A 150 -13.30 -2.61 11.47
C ASN A 150 -14.60 -3.26 10.97
N LYS A 151 -14.57 -3.84 9.76
CA LYS A 151 -15.67 -4.60 9.18
C LYS A 151 -15.21 -6.01 8.80
N GLU A 152 -16.13 -6.96 8.74
CA GLU A 152 -15.81 -8.34 8.39
C GLU A 152 -15.34 -8.46 6.93
N TRP A 153 -14.25 -9.19 6.70
CA TRP A 153 -13.66 -9.37 5.38
C TRP A 153 -14.32 -10.54 4.64
N GLU A 154 -14.55 -10.35 3.35
CA GLU A 154 -14.94 -11.40 2.43
C GLU A 154 -13.68 -12.20 2.02
N LYS A 155 -13.52 -13.41 2.56
CA LYS A 155 -12.35 -14.28 2.31
C LYS A 155 -12.43 -15.07 1.01
N SER A 156 -13.51 -14.91 0.23
CA SER A 156 -13.71 -15.66 -1.01
C SER A 156 -12.82 -15.13 -2.14
N HIS A 157 -11.97 -15.99 -2.70
CA HIS A 157 -11.17 -15.66 -3.89
C HIS A 157 -12.02 -15.22 -5.09
N LYS A 158 -13.21 -15.80 -5.27
CA LYS A 158 -14.16 -15.41 -6.33
C LYS A 158 -14.65 -13.97 -6.18
N ARG A 159 -14.60 -13.40 -4.97
CA ARG A 159 -15.02 -12.03 -4.66
C ARG A 159 -13.85 -11.06 -4.54
N GLY A 160 -12.69 -11.43 -5.11
CA GLY A 160 -11.52 -10.55 -5.20
C GLY A 160 -10.59 -10.60 -4.00
N PHE A 161 -10.74 -11.58 -3.09
CA PHE A 161 -9.75 -11.81 -2.05
C PHE A 161 -8.43 -12.31 -2.65
N LYS A 162 -7.34 -11.62 -2.34
CA LYS A 162 -5.98 -11.99 -2.74
C LYS A 162 -5.04 -11.76 -1.56
N CYS A 163 -4.25 -12.76 -1.22
CA CYS A 163 -3.16 -12.65 -0.25
C CYS A 163 -1.99 -13.44 -0.81
N LEU A 164 -1.07 -12.76 -1.50
CA LEU A 164 0.06 -13.39 -2.18
C LEU A 164 1.32 -12.56 -1.94
N PHE A 165 2.43 -13.25 -1.66
CA PHE A 165 3.76 -12.68 -1.65
C PHE A 165 4.55 -13.28 -2.81
N GLU A 166 4.89 -12.46 -3.81
CA GLU A 166 5.66 -12.89 -4.98
C GLU A 166 6.65 -11.79 -5.38
N ARG A 167 7.89 -12.19 -5.74
CA ARG A 167 8.95 -11.27 -6.22
C ARG A 167 9.19 -10.05 -5.32
N GLY A 168 9.13 -10.24 -4.00
CA GLY A 168 9.30 -9.16 -3.04
C GLY A 168 8.09 -8.21 -2.96
N ILE A 169 6.91 -8.60 -3.43
CA ILE A 169 5.70 -7.78 -3.36
C ILE A 169 4.62 -8.54 -2.60
N LEU A 170 4.16 -7.96 -1.51
CA LEU A 170 2.99 -8.43 -0.77
C LEU A 170 1.73 -7.76 -1.34
N SER A 171 0.89 -8.54 -1.99
CA SER A 171 -0.44 -8.14 -2.46
C SER A 171 -1.50 -8.66 -1.50
N LEU A 172 -2.12 -7.77 -0.71
CA LEU A 172 -3.26 -8.08 0.15
C LEU A 172 -4.50 -7.28 -0.30
N TYR A 173 -5.42 -7.94 -1.00
CA TYR A 173 -6.67 -7.37 -1.47
C TYR A 173 -7.84 -8.04 -0.76
N PHE A 174 -8.74 -7.25 -0.21
CA PHE A 174 -9.98 -7.76 0.35
C PHE A 174 -11.11 -6.75 0.19
N ASN A 175 -12.32 -7.28 0.08
CA ASN A 175 -13.54 -6.51 0.14
C ASN A 175 -14.24 -6.80 1.47
N PHE A 176 -15.05 -5.86 1.93
CA PHE A 176 -15.93 -6.08 3.07
C PHE A 176 -17.12 -6.94 2.67
N LYS A 177 -17.60 -7.76 3.61
CA LYS A 177 -18.85 -8.49 3.43
C LYS A 177 -19.99 -7.48 3.32
N ARG A 178 -20.85 -7.67 2.33
CA ARG A 178 -22.09 -6.92 2.21
C ARG A 178 -23.10 -7.52 3.17
N ALA A 179 -23.57 -6.73 4.12
CA ALA A 179 -24.67 -7.13 4.98
C ALA A 179 -25.92 -7.32 4.11
N ARG A 180 -26.39 -8.55 3.99
CA ARG A 180 -27.68 -8.83 3.35
C ARG A 180 -28.74 -8.80 4.45
N TYR A 181 -29.57 -7.76 4.45
CA TYR A 181 -30.76 -7.77 5.29
C TYR A 181 -31.66 -8.92 4.85
N ARG A 182 -32.02 -9.80 5.78
CA ARG A 182 -32.95 -10.91 5.57
C ARG A 182 -34.22 -10.56 6.37
N ARG A 183 -35.33 -10.41 5.65
CA ARG A 183 -36.65 -10.09 6.21
C ARG A 183 -37.30 -11.34 6.78
#